data_AF-A0A3M5VFH4-F1
#
_entry.id   AF-A0A3M5VFH4-F1
#
_cell.length_a   1.000
_cell.length_b   1.000
_cell.length_c   1.000
_cell.angle_alpha   90.00
_cell.angle_beta   90.00
_cell.angle_gamma   90.00
#
_symmetry.space_group_name_H-M   'P 1'
#
loop_
_entity.id
_entity.type
_entity.pdbx_description
1 polymer ?
#
loop_
_entity_poly.entity_id
_entity_poly.type
_entity_poly.pdbx_seq_one_letter_code
_entity_poly.pdbx_strand_id
1 'polypeptide(L)' 'MERILLEHLAALHVFYGDVMGVRIARKHVGWYLATLPGAREFRALFNRLEDTEAQCANVREFFSQGCKGPDNQNDKEVAA' A
#
# COMPACT_ATOMS: atom_id res chain seq x y z
N MET A 1 10.15 0.28 -8.43
CA MET A 1 8.84 0.95 -8.29
C MET A 1 8.57 1.32 -6.83
N GLU A 2 8.69 0.36 -5.91
CA GLU A 2 8.56 0.58 -4.46
C GLU A 2 9.30 1.82 -3.93
N ARG A 3 10.60 1.93 -4.19
CA ARG A 3 11.45 3.04 -3.69
C ARG A 3 10.90 4.41 -4.08
N ILE A 4 10.55 4.60 -5.35
CA ILE A 4 10.03 5.88 -5.87
C ILE A 4 8.71 6.24 -5.19
N LEU A 5 7.83 5.25 -4.96
CA LEU A 5 6.57 5.47 -4.27
C LEU A 5 6.78 5.86 -2.81
N LEU A 6 7.70 5.18 -2.11
CA LEU A 6 8.02 5.49 -0.71
C LEU A 6 8.68 6.86 -0.54
N GLU A 7 9.59 7.23 -1.44
CA GLU A 7 10.20 8.57 -1.46
C GLU A 7 9.14 9.65 -1.70
N HIS A 8 8.20 9.41 -2.63
CA HIS A 8 7.10 10.33 -2.90
C HIS A 8 6.15 10.47 -1.70
N LEU A 9 5.82 9.35 -1.02
CA LEU A 9 5.01 9.37 0.20
C LEU A 9 5.70 10.17 1.31
N ALA A 10 6.99 9.93 1.55
CA ALA A 10 7.75 10.67 2.53
C ALA A 10 7.77 12.18 2.22
N ALA A 11 7.94 12.56 0.96
CA ALA A 11 7.87 13.96 0.55
C ALA A 11 6.48 14.59 0.80
N LEU A 12 5.40 13.85 0.54
CA LEU A 12 4.04 14.31 0.83
C LEU A 12 3.79 14.50 2.33
N HIS A 13 4.27 13.58 3.16
CA HIS A 13 4.13 13.68 4.61
C HIS A 13 4.94 14.85 5.17
N VAL A 14 6.16 15.07 4.70
CA VAL A 14 6.98 16.23 5.10
C VAL A 14 6.35 17.56 4.66
N PHE A 15 5.81 17.62 3.44
CA PHE A 15 5.27 18.87 2.88
C PHE A 15 3.91 19.25 3.46
N TYR A 16 3.00 18.28 3.60
CA TYR A 16 1.63 18.53 4.07
C TYR A 16 1.42 18.28 5.57
N GLY A 17 2.42 17.71 6.26
CA GLY A 17 2.30 17.24 7.65
C GLY A 17 1.48 15.96 7.77
N ASP A 18 1.40 15.40 8.97
CA ASP A 18 0.90 14.04 9.20
C ASP A 18 -0.56 13.87 8.74
N VAL A 19 -1.46 14.78 9.13
CA VAL A 19 -2.90 14.65 8.85
C VAL A 19 -3.22 14.84 7.36
N MET A 20 -2.69 15.90 6.75
CA MET A 20 -2.98 16.20 5.34
C MET A 20 -2.14 15.35 4.41
N GLY A 21 -0.90 15.03 4.77
CA GLY A 21 -0.02 14.14 4.02
C GLY A 21 -0.65 12.77 3.82
N VAL A 22 -1.21 12.17 4.88
CA VAL A 22 -1.94 10.88 4.80
C VAL A 22 -3.11 10.95 3.82
N ARG A 23 -3.88 12.04 3.82
CA ARG A 23 -5.04 12.20 2.92
C ARG A 23 -4.62 12.38 1.46
N ILE A 24 -3.57 13.16 1.22
CA ILE A 24 -3.03 13.40 -0.11
C ILE A 24 -2.37 12.12 -0.66
N ALA A 25 -1.62 11.40 0.18
CA ALA A 25 -1.01 10.11 -0.16
C ALA A 25 -2.02 9.12 -0.74
N ARG A 26 -3.24 9.01 -0.17
CA ARG A 26 -4.31 8.13 -0.68
C ARG A 26 -4.66 8.40 -2.15
N LYS A 27 -4.67 9.67 -2.56
CA LYS A 27 -4.93 10.05 -3.96
C LYS A 27 -3.78 9.64 -4.87
N HIS A 28 -2.54 9.91 -4.45
CA HIS A 28 -1.35 9.58 -5.24
C HIS A 28 -1.19 8.08 -5.44
N VAL A 29 -1.32 7.29 -4.37
CA VAL A 29 -1.27 5.83 -4.46
C VAL A 29 -2.41 5.29 -5.33
N GLY A 30 -3.61 5.88 -5.23
CA GLY A 30 -4.75 5.56 -6.07
C GLY A 30 -4.49 5.78 -7.56
N TRP A 31 -3.77 6.84 -7.93
CA TRP A 31 -3.38 7.12 -9.32
C TRP A 31 -2.26 6.18 -9.79
N TYR A 32 -1.25 5.99 -8.94
CA TYR A 32 -0.06 5.20 -9.28
C TYR A 32 -0.38 3.73 -9.55
N LEU A 33 -1.36 3.19 -8.83
CA LEU A 33 -1.76 1.78 -8.92
C LEU A 33 -3.06 1.56 -9.68
N ALA A 34 -3.59 2.58 -10.36
CA ALA A 34 -4.84 2.47 -11.11
C ALA A 34 -4.75 1.43 -12.24
N THR A 35 -3.56 1.22 -12.80
CA THR A 35 -3.30 0.32 -13.93
C THR A 35 -2.76 -1.05 -13.53
N LEU A 36 -2.56 -1.30 -12.23
CA LEU A 36 -1.99 -2.55 -11.73
C LEU A 36 -3.10 -3.58 -11.41
N PRO A 37 -3.11 -4.75 -12.08
CA PRO A 37 -4.01 -5.84 -11.74
C PRO A 37 -3.78 -6.31 -10.30
N GLY A 38 -4.85 -6.53 -9.53
CA GLY A 38 -4.76 -6.97 -8.12
C GLY A 38 -4.48 -5.84 -7.11
N ALA A 39 -4.38 -4.58 -7.55
CA ALA A 39 -4.19 -3.45 -6.63
C ALA A 39 -5.48 -2.98 -5.94
N ARG A 40 -6.64 -3.60 -6.20
CA ARG A 40 -7.93 -3.17 -5.66
C ARG A 40 -7.99 -3.36 -4.14
N GLU A 41 -7.63 -4.56 -3.68
CA GLU A 41 -7.62 -4.96 -2.28
C GLU A 41 -6.59 -4.14 -1.51
N PHE A 42 -5.40 -3.98 -2.09
CA PHE A 42 -4.35 -3.09 -1.58
C PHE A 42 -4.85 -1.66 -1.39
N ARG A 43 -5.46 -1.06 -2.41
CA ARG A 43 -5.98 0.31 -2.34
C ARG A 43 -7.09 0.46 -1.29
N ALA A 44 -7.93 -0.55 -1.12
CA ALA A 44 -8.97 -0.55 -0.10
C ALA A 44 -8.39 -0.55 1.32
N LEU A 45 -7.31 -1.32 1.55
CA LEU A 45 -6.57 -1.29 2.82
C LEU A 45 -5.86 0.05 3.01
N PHE A 46 -5.10 0.50 2.02
CA PHE A 46 -4.32 1.74 2.08
C PHE A 46 -5.20 2.97 2.39
N ASN A 47 -6.41 3.03 1.82
CA ASN A 47 -7.35 4.14 2.05
C ASN A 47 -7.88 4.25 3.48
N ARG A 48 -7.78 3.18 4.28
CA ARG A 48 -8.19 3.16 5.70
C ARG A 48 -7.07 3.60 6.64
N LEU A 49 -5.83 3.67 6.18
CA LEU A 49 -4.68 4.01 7.01
C LEU A 49 -4.68 5.50 7.33
N GLU A 50 -4.52 5.82 8.61
CA GLU A 50 -4.61 7.19 9.13
C GLU A 50 -3.25 7.77 9.56
N ASP A 51 -2.20 6.96 9.48
CA ASP A 51 -0.84 7.36 9.86
C ASP A 51 0.17 7.12 8.73
N THR A 52 1.21 7.93 8.76
CA THR A 52 2.32 7.92 7.79
C THR A 52 3.09 6.61 7.81
N GLU A 53 3.31 6.03 9.00
CA GLU A 53 4.14 4.85 9.16
C GLU A 53 3.44 3.61 8.61
N ALA A 54 2.16 3.41 8.90
CA ALA A 54 1.38 2.30 8.38
C ALA A 54 1.18 2.44 6.87
N GLN A 55 1.01 3.66 6.33
CA GLN A 55 1.00 3.85 4.88
C GLN A 55 2.32 3.37 4.25
N CYS A 56 3.46 3.73 4.82
CA CYS A 56 4.77 3.27 4.35
C CYS A 56 4.95 1.75 4.51
N ALA A 57 4.55 1.19 5.66
CA ALA A 57 4.66 -0.23 5.95
C ALA A 57 3.80 -1.07 4.99
N ASN A 58 2.56 -0.64 4.73
CA ASN A 58 1.65 -1.33 3.82
C ASN A 58 2.18 -1.33 2.38
N VAL A 59 2.82 -0.24 1.93
CA VAL A 59 3.49 -0.22 0.62
C VAL A 59 4.64 -1.22 0.56
N ARG A 60 5.51 -1.26 1.57
CA ARG A 60 6.60 -2.24 1.64
C ARG A 60 6.07 -3.67 1.61
N GLU A 61 5.02 -3.94 2.37
CA GLU A 61 4.38 -5.24 2.43
C GLU A 61 3.85 -5.66 1.04
N PHE A 62 3.13 -4.78 0.36
CA PHE A 62 2.60 -5.05 -0.99
C PHE A 62 3.69 -5.42 -2.00
N PHE A 63 4.80 -4.68 -2.03
CA PHE A 63 5.90 -4.99 -2.93
C PHE A 63 6.69 -6.24 -2.50
N SER A 64 6.77 -6.53 -1.19
CA SER A 64 7.39 -7.77 -0.70
C SER A 64 6.59 -9.02 -1.08
N GLN A 65 5.25 -8.94 -1.04
CA GLN A 65 4.36 -10.02 -1.45
C GLN A 65 4.36 -10.20 -2.97
N GLY A 66 4.43 -9.11 -3.76
CA GLY A 66 4.52 -9.19 -5.23
C GLY A 66 5.84 -9.73 -5.77
N CYS A 67 6.91 -9.74 -4.97
CA CYS A 67 8.17 -10.42 -5.29
C CYS A 67 8.17 -11.92 -4.95
N LYS A 68 7.17 -12.40 -4.20
CA LYS A 68 6.86 -13.84 -4.13
C LYS A 68 5.88 -14.13 -5.26
N GLY A 69 6.28 -14.98 -6.22
CA GLY A 69 5.33 -15.56 -7.17
C GLY A 69 4.13 -16.17 -6.43
N PRO A 70 2.99 -16.40 -7.11
CA PRO A 70 1.71 -16.66 -6.47
C PRO A 70 1.82 -17.83 -5.48
N ASP A 71 1.88 -17.52 -4.19
CA ASP A 71 1.74 -18.51 -3.14
C ASP A 71 0.25 -18.85 -3.09
N ASN A 72 -0.03 -20.03 -3.66
CA ASN A 72 -1.31 -20.69 -3.64
C ASN A 72 -1.69 -21.01 -2.19
N GLN A 73 -2.28 -20.06 -1.46
CA GLN A 73 -2.90 -20.34 -0.16
C GLN A 73 -4.23 -21.04 -0.42
N ASN A 74 -4.13 -22.34 -0.67
CA ASN A 74 -5.24 -23.26 -0.62
C ASN A 74 -5.06 -24.13 0.63
N ASP A 75 -5.24 -23.54 1.80
CA ASP A 75 -5.37 -24.27 3.06
C ASP A 75 -6.76 -23.98 3.63
N LYS A 76 -7.73 -24.67 3.02
CA LYS A 76 -8.86 -25.16 3.79
C LYS A 76 -8.29 -26.18 4.78
N GLU A 77 -8.11 -25.78 6.03
CA GLU A 77 -8.04 -26.76 7.10
C GLU A 77 -9.45 -26.94 7.67
N VAL A 78 -10.09 -27.99 7.16
CA VAL A 78 -11.22 -28.65 7.79
C VAL A 78 -10.62 -29.71 8.71
N ALA A 79 -10.80 -29.57 10.02
CA ALA A 79 -10.67 -30.64 11.02
C ALA A 79 -11.21 -30.10 12.36
N ALA A 80 -11.98 -30.79 13.16
CA ALA A 80 -12.76 -32.04 13.06
C ALA A 80 -13.78 -31.98 14.20
#